data_AF-X1CMX5-F1
#
_entry.id   AF-X1CMX5-F1
#
_cell.length_a   1.000
_cell.length_b   1.000
_cell.length_c   1.000
_cell.angle_alpha   90.00
_cell.angle_beta   90.00
_cell.angle_gamma   90.00
#
_symmetry.space_group_name_H-M   'P 1'
#
loop_
_entity.id
_entity.type
_entity.pdbx_description
1 polymer ?
#
loop_
_entity_poly.entity_id
_entity_poly.type
_entity_poly.pdbx_seq_one_letter_code
_entity_poly.pdbx_strand_id
1 'polypeptide(L)'
;MNIGSYQAQNVIGKIFSEDSLFVGIDTIASFGTIPPNTLGTNQGDPFIIATKPETPIRDSIAIKIEVSSDIYFDTLEFMIRIGQKDYLIWDPDSNYSSGLVIKSKLDSLDFCG
;
A
#
# COMPACT_ATOMS: atom_id res chain seq x y z
N MET A 1 11.59 9.22 2.21
CA MET A 1 12.13 10.46 2.82
C MET A 1 13.54 10.65 2.28
N ASN A 2 13.93 11.88 1.91
CA ASN A 2 15.33 12.15 1.58
C ASN A 2 16.11 12.41 2.87
N ILE A 3 16.91 11.44 3.31
CA ILE A 3 17.79 11.55 4.49
C ILE A 3 19.22 12.00 4.13
N GLY A 4 19.47 12.32 2.85
CA GLY A 4 20.75 12.82 2.37
C GLY A 4 20.92 14.32 2.63
N SER A 5 22.17 14.80 2.51
CA SER A 5 22.51 16.22 2.67
C SER A 5 22.27 17.07 1.41
N TYR A 6 21.86 16.46 0.31
CA TYR A 6 21.61 17.13 -0.98
C TYR A 6 20.23 16.75 -1.55
N GLN A 7 19.68 17.61 -2.41
CA GLN A 7 18.38 17.35 -3.03
C GLN A 7 18.47 16.16 -3.99
N ALA A 8 17.46 15.28 -3.95
CA ALA A 8 17.31 14.23 -4.94
C ALA A 8 16.48 14.79 -6.10
N GLN A 9 17.08 14.90 -7.30
CA GLN A 9 16.41 15.42 -8.48
C GLN A 9 15.76 14.31 -9.30
N ASN A 10 14.66 14.67 -9.98
CA ASN A 10 13.93 13.80 -10.91
C ASN A 10 13.66 12.41 -10.33
N VAL A 11 13.14 12.37 -9.10
CA VAL A 11 12.89 11.11 -8.43
C VAL A 11 11.73 10.39 -9.11
N ILE A 12 12.02 9.22 -9.66
CA ILE A 12 11.05 8.32 -10.29
C ILE A 12 10.98 7.05 -9.47
N GLY A 13 9.76 6.56 -9.23
CA GLY A 13 9.52 5.25 -8.66
C GLY A 13 9.01 4.28 -9.71
N LYS A 14 9.39 3.02 -9.58
CA LYS A 14 8.85 1.90 -10.34
C LYS A 14 8.41 0.80 -9.39
N ILE A 15 7.13 0.44 -9.44
CA ILE A 15 6.55 -0.62 -8.61
C ILE A 15 6.47 -1.93 -9.38
N PHE A 16 6.85 -3.04 -8.75
CA PHE A 16 6.80 -4.37 -9.34
C PHE A 16 6.72 -5.45 -8.27
N SER A 17 6.44 -6.67 -8.71
CA SER A 17 6.43 -7.86 -7.87
C SER A 17 6.89 -9.06 -8.69
N GLU A 18 7.47 -10.04 -8.01
CA GLU A 18 7.75 -11.36 -8.57
C GLU A 18 6.55 -12.31 -8.39
N ASP A 19 5.55 -11.90 -7.63
CA ASP A 19 4.34 -12.68 -7.41
C ASP A 19 3.50 -12.75 -8.68
N SER A 20 3.13 -13.96 -9.09
CA SER A 20 2.30 -14.21 -10.26
C SER A 20 0.89 -13.63 -10.15
N LEU A 21 0.42 -13.29 -8.95
CA LEU A 21 -0.89 -12.70 -8.69
C LEU A 21 -0.90 -11.18 -8.86
N PHE A 22 0.27 -10.53 -8.93
CA PHE A 22 0.40 -9.10 -9.14
C PHE A 22 0.04 -8.69 -10.59
N VAL A 23 -0.70 -7.58 -10.71
CA VAL A 23 -1.03 -6.95 -11.99
C VAL A 23 -0.66 -5.47 -11.89
N GLY A 24 0.35 -5.05 -12.65
CA GLY A 24 0.68 -3.63 -12.80
C GLY A 24 -0.20 -2.98 -13.87
N ILE A 25 -0.95 -1.94 -13.51
CA ILE A 25 -1.76 -1.14 -14.45
C ILE A 25 -1.01 0.14 -14.80
N ASP A 26 -0.56 0.85 -13.77
CA ASP A 26 0.38 1.96 -13.86
C ASP A 26 1.49 1.74 -12.82
N THR A 27 2.71 1.58 -13.32
CA THR A 27 3.84 1.10 -12.52
C THR A 27 4.95 2.12 -12.36
N ILE A 28 4.85 3.28 -12.99
CA ILE A 28 5.88 4.31 -12.96
C ILE A 28 5.24 5.57 -12.41
N ALA A 29 5.88 6.20 -11.42
CA ALA A 29 5.39 7.44 -10.84
C ALA A 29 6.52 8.45 -10.63
N SER A 30 6.22 9.72 -10.84
CA SER A 30 7.13 10.82 -10.49
C SER A 30 6.90 11.33 -9.07
N PHE A 31 7.98 11.47 -8.32
CA PHE A 31 8.04 12.16 -7.03
C PHE A 31 8.68 13.56 -7.17
N GLY A 32 9.18 13.92 -8.36
CA GLY A 32 9.81 15.21 -8.63
C GLY A 32 11.14 15.40 -7.89
N THR A 33 11.46 16.64 -7.53
CA THR A 33 12.66 16.93 -6.72
C THR A 33 12.30 16.88 -5.25
N ILE A 34 13.08 16.15 -4.46
CA ILE A 34 12.89 15.99 -3.01
C ILE A 34 14.04 16.68 -2.26
N PRO A 35 13.80 17.84 -1.61
CA PRO A 35 14.81 18.52 -0.80
C PRO A 35 15.34 17.67 0.36
N PRO A 36 16.55 17.98 0.89
CA PRO A 36 17.09 17.33 2.09
C PRO A 36 16.13 17.35 3.27
N ASN A 37 16.03 16.24 4.01
CA ASN A 37 15.19 16.07 5.19
C ASN A 37 13.68 16.28 4.95
N THR A 38 13.21 16.07 3.72
CA THR A 38 11.78 16.20 3.37
C THR A 38 11.19 14.90 2.82
N LEU A 39 9.85 14.89 2.74
CA LEU A 39 9.05 13.83 2.14
C LEU A 39 8.64 14.24 0.72
N GLY A 40 8.91 13.36 -0.26
CA GLY A 40 8.30 13.45 -1.58
C GLY A 40 7.04 12.60 -1.64
N THR A 41 6.07 13.01 -2.45
CA THR A 41 4.80 12.29 -2.66
C THR A 41 4.47 12.25 -4.14
N ASN A 42 3.85 11.18 -4.61
CA ASN A 42 3.35 11.03 -5.97
C ASN A 42 1.82 11.23 -6.05
N GLN A 43 1.24 12.13 -5.26
CA GLN A 43 -0.22 12.32 -5.25
C GLN A 43 -0.81 12.76 -6.60
N GLY A 44 0.00 13.44 -7.44
CA GLY A 44 -0.39 13.81 -8.80
C GLY A 44 -0.23 12.68 -9.83
N ASP A 45 0.46 11.59 -9.47
CA ASP A 45 0.82 10.48 -10.35
C ASP A 45 0.89 9.16 -9.54
N PRO A 46 -0.26 8.68 -9.01
CA PRO A 46 -0.29 7.52 -8.14
C PRO A 46 -0.06 6.21 -8.92
N PHE A 47 0.62 5.26 -8.29
CA PHE A 47 0.69 3.89 -8.82
C PHE A 47 -0.70 3.26 -8.86
N ILE A 48 -0.99 2.51 -9.92
CA ILE A 48 -2.22 1.73 -10.06
C ILE A 48 -1.84 0.27 -10.21
N ILE A 49 -2.19 -0.52 -9.21
CA ILE A 49 -1.93 -1.96 -9.19
C ILE A 49 -3.23 -2.70 -8.90
N ALA A 50 -3.27 -3.94 -9.34
CA ALA A 50 -4.37 -4.86 -9.10
C ALA A 50 -3.81 -6.25 -8.81
N THR A 51 -4.70 -7.16 -8.48
CA THR A 51 -4.40 -8.58 -8.32
C THR A 51 -5.27 -9.38 -9.27
N LYS A 52 -4.83 -10.58 -9.64
CA LYS A 52 -5.62 -11.43 -10.52
C LYS A 52 -6.93 -11.87 -9.83
N PRO A 53 -8.02 -12.12 -10.58
CA PRO A 53 -9.31 -12.52 -9.99
C PRO A 53 -9.28 -13.79 -9.14
N GLU A 54 -8.35 -14.71 -9.44
CA GLU A 54 -8.13 -15.96 -8.71
C GLU A 54 -7.40 -15.78 -7.37
N THR A 55 -6.97 -14.56 -7.04
CA THR A 55 -6.19 -14.32 -5.83
C THR A 55 -7.03 -14.63 -4.59
N PRO A 56 -6.58 -15.55 -3.71
CA PRO A 56 -7.27 -15.83 -2.46
C PRO A 56 -7.38 -14.58 -1.58
N ILE A 57 -8.52 -14.43 -0.91
CA ILE A 57 -8.67 -13.45 0.16
C ILE A 57 -7.69 -13.82 1.27
N ARG A 58 -7.07 -12.82 1.91
CA ARG A 58 -6.09 -12.95 3.01
C ARG A 58 -4.66 -13.27 2.57
N ASP A 59 -4.42 -13.50 1.28
CA ASP A 59 -3.06 -13.60 0.77
C ASP A 59 -2.34 -12.26 0.86
N SER A 60 -1.01 -12.32 0.93
CA SER A 60 -0.15 -11.15 0.98
C SER A 60 0.81 -11.19 -0.20
N ILE A 61 0.85 -10.13 -0.99
CA ILE A 61 1.80 -9.99 -2.09
C ILE A 61 2.96 -9.13 -1.63
N ALA A 62 4.19 -9.61 -1.87
CA ALA A 62 5.41 -8.84 -1.72
C ALA A 62 5.55 -7.87 -2.89
N ILE A 63 5.62 -6.58 -2.58
CA ILE A 63 5.75 -5.50 -3.54
C ILE A 63 7.11 -4.85 -3.35
N LYS A 64 7.81 -4.61 -4.46
CA LYS A 64 9.06 -3.87 -4.51
C LYS A 64 8.82 -2.53 -5.20
N ILE A 65 9.41 -1.48 -4.67
CA ILE A 65 9.52 -0.17 -5.33
C ILE A 65 11.00 0.13 -5.52
N GLU A 66 11.41 0.23 -6.77
CA GLU A 66 12.67 0.85 -7.14
C GLU A 66 12.47 2.37 -7.17
N VAL A 67 13.29 3.11 -6.45
CA VAL A 67 13.29 4.57 -6.47
C VAL A 67 14.63 5.03 -7.01
N SER A 68 14.60 5.76 -8.12
CA SER A 68 15.79 6.34 -8.72
C SER A 68 15.70 7.86 -8.75
N SER A 69 16.85 8.50 -8.66
CA SER A 69 17.09 9.90 -8.99
C SER A 69 18.21 9.94 -10.03
N ASP A 70 18.65 11.12 -10.43
CA ASP A 70 19.77 11.26 -11.38
C ASP A 70 21.07 10.55 -10.92
N ILE A 71 21.31 10.42 -9.61
CA ILE A 71 22.57 9.92 -9.06
C ILE A 71 22.43 8.83 -7.99
N TYR A 72 21.21 8.59 -7.49
CA TYR A 72 20.93 7.59 -6.46
C TYR A 72 19.89 6.60 -6.94
N PHE A 73 20.01 5.36 -6.48
CA PHE A 73 19.08 4.28 -6.71
C PHE A 73 18.92 3.49 -5.41
N ASP A 74 17.68 3.18 -5.05
CA ASP A 74 17.36 2.39 -3.89
C ASP A 74 16.15 1.48 -4.18
N THR A 75 15.98 0.43 -3.39
CA THR A 75 14.86 -0.51 -3.51
C THR A 75 14.23 -0.75 -2.16
N LEU A 76 12.92 -0.54 -2.09
CA LEU A 76 12.10 -0.76 -0.91
C LEU A 76 11.19 -1.96 -1.15
N GLU A 77 10.91 -2.72 -0.10
CA GLU A 77 10.00 -3.86 -0.16
C GLU A 77 8.97 -3.76 0.97
N PHE A 78 7.71 -4.06 0.65
CA PHE A 78 6.62 -4.11 1.61
C PHE A 78 5.54 -5.10 1.16
N MET A 79 4.70 -5.53 2.10
CA MET A 79 3.62 -6.48 1.84
C MET A 79 2.28 -5.76 1.74
N ILE A 80 1.45 -6.12 0.76
CA ILE A 80 0.05 -5.72 0.68
C ILE A 80 -0.83 -6.94 0.97
N ARG A 81 -1.73 -6.82 1.95
CA ARG A 81 -2.74 -7.84 2.26
C ARG A 81 -3.97 -7.65 1.40
N ILE A 82 -4.43 -8.72 0.76
CA ILE A 82 -5.53 -8.68 -0.19
C ILE A 82 -6.85 -8.92 0.52
N GLY A 83 -7.84 -8.07 0.20
CA GLY A 83 -9.18 -8.16 0.75
C GLY A 83 -9.33 -7.63 2.18
N GLN A 84 -8.29 -7.04 2.76
CA GLN A 84 -8.40 -6.34 4.03
C GLN A 84 -9.13 -5.00 3.82
N LYS A 85 -10.20 -4.77 4.56
CA LYS A 85 -10.96 -3.51 4.57
C LYS A 85 -10.98 -2.96 5.99
N ASP A 86 -11.00 -1.64 6.12
CA ASP A 86 -11.27 -0.98 7.39
C ASP A 86 -12.79 -0.99 7.66
N TYR A 87 -13.20 -1.46 8.83
CA TYR A 87 -14.59 -1.48 9.26
C TYR A 87 -14.78 -0.57 10.46
N LEU A 88 -15.72 0.38 10.35
CA LEU A 88 -16.22 1.11 11.52
C LEU A 88 -17.37 0.31 12.13
N ILE A 89 -17.21 -0.08 13.38
CA ILE A 89 -18.27 -0.74 14.15
C ILE A 89 -18.82 0.26 15.16
N TRP A 90 -20.05 0.67 14.96
CA TRP A 90 -20.79 1.41 15.97
C TRP A 90 -21.54 0.41 16.86
N ASP A 91 -21.15 0.35 18.12
CA ASP A 91 -21.88 -0.32 19.18
C ASP A 91 -22.62 0.72 20.06
N PRO A 92 -23.93 0.93 19.86
CA PRO A 92 -24.73 1.80 20.73
C PRO A 92 -25.20 1.11 22.03
N ASP A 93 -24.89 -0.18 22.24
CA ASP A 93 -25.29 -0.90 23.45
C ASP A 93 -24.48 -0.42 24.66
N SER A 94 -25.16 0.17 25.63
CA SER A 94 -24.56 0.60 26.91
C SER A 94 -24.08 -0.56 27.79
N ASN A 95 -24.50 -1.79 27.50
CA ASN A 95 -24.19 -2.98 28.30
C ASN A 95 -22.99 -3.78 27.76
N TYR A 96 -22.35 -3.31 26.67
CA TYR A 96 -21.17 -3.94 26.04
C TYR A 96 -21.38 -5.41 25.66
N SER A 97 -22.64 -5.82 25.41
CA SER A 97 -22.99 -7.22 25.16
C SER A 97 -22.96 -7.60 23.68
N SER A 98 -22.69 -6.63 22.81
CA SER A 98 -22.72 -6.78 21.36
C SER A 98 -21.60 -7.64 20.77
N GLY A 99 -20.64 -8.13 21.56
CA GLY A 99 -19.45 -8.85 21.06
C GLY A 99 -19.77 -10.00 20.09
N LEU A 100 -20.79 -10.81 20.38
CA LEU A 100 -21.21 -11.91 19.48
C LEU A 100 -21.85 -11.39 18.19
N VAL A 101 -22.64 -10.31 18.27
CA VAL A 101 -23.29 -9.69 17.10
C VAL A 101 -22.27 -9.01 16.21
N ILE A 102 -21.31 -8.30 16.83
CA ILE A 102 -20.18 -7.67 16.16
C ILE A 102 -19.35 -8.73 15.43
N LYS A 103 -18.97 -9.81 16.14
CA LYS A 103 -18.24 -10.93 15.52
C LYS A 103 -19.01 -11.54 14.36
N SER A 104 -20.29 -11.85 14.53
CA SER A 104 -21.11 -12.42 13.45
C SER A 104 -21.22 -11.50 12.24
N LYS A 105 -21.32 -10.17 12.44
CA LYS A 105 -21.35 -9.20 11.34
C LYS A 105 -20.01 -9.09 10.64
N LEU A 106 -18.92 -9.01 11.38
CA LEU A 106 -17.57 -9.00 10.83
C LEU A 106 -17.28 -10.29 10.03
N ASP A 107 -17.61 -11.44 10.59
CA ASP A 107 -17.48 -12.74 9.93
C ASP A 107 -18.33 -12.77 8.63
N SER A 108 -19.54 -12.20 8.63
CA SER A 108 -20.40 -12.12 7.43
C SER A 108 -19.90 -11.17 6.33
N LEU A 109 -19.00 -10.25 6.68
CA LEU A 109 -18.40 -9.28 5.77
C LEU A 109 -17.00 -9.73 5.32
N ASP A 110 -16.64 -10.98 5.63
CA ASP A 110 -15.31 -11.56 5.42
C ASP A 110 -14.19 -10.72 6.06
N PHE A 111 -14.47 -10.01 7.16
CA PHE A 111 -13.46 -9.23 7.87
C PHE A 111 -12.32 -10.13 8.34
N CYS A 112 -11.10 -9.59 8.22
CA CYS A 112 -9.87 -10.19 8.72
C CYS A 112 -9.08 -9.12 9.47
N GLY A 113 -8.91 -9.31 10.77
CA GLY A 113 -8.18 -8.43 11.69
C GLY A 113 -7.55 -9.22 12.83
#